data_AF-A0A938AWU6-F1
#
_entry.id   AF-A0A938AWU6-F1
#
_cell.length_a   1.000
_cell.length_b   1.000
_cell.length_c   1.000
_cell.angle_alpha   90.00
_cell.angle_beta   90.00
_cell.angle_gamma   90.00
#
_symmetry.space_group_name_H-M   'P 1'
#
loop_
_entity.id
_entity.type
_entity.pdbx_description
1 polymer ?
#
loop_
_entity_poly.entity_id
_entity_poly.type
_entity_poly.pdbx_seq_one_letter_code
_entity_poly.pdbx_strand_id
1 'polypeptide(L)'
;MSKSIQKATIFLCLTFLANYLMVTLYLYLGGKWVMPGTLIISIAYMFVPMIMAIVVQKLIYKEPLKEPLGISFKLNRWFLVAWLLPPLIALATLGVSLLLPGVEFSPQ
;
A
#
# COMPACT_ATOMS: atom_id res chain seq x y z
N MET A 1 -3.70 24.35 13.16
CA MET A 1 -3.26 23.22 12.30
C MET A 1 -3.85 23.42 10.92
N SER A 2 -3.10 23.24 9.82
CA SER A 2 -3.69 23.42 8.47
C SER A 2 -4.74 22.35 8.18
N LYS A 3 -5.72 22.67 7.31
CA LYS A 3 -6.77 21.72 6.90
C LYS A 3 -6.20 20.41 6.34
N SER A 4 -5.05 20.48 5.65
CA SER A 4 -4.36 19.30 5.12
C SER A 4 -3.79 18.41 6.22
N ILE A 5 -3.16 18.99 7.24
CA ILE A 5 -2.63 18.22 8.38
C ILE A 5 -3.79 17.56 9.14
N GLN A 6 -4.91 18.26 9.33
CA GLN A 6 -6.09 17.69 10.01
C GLN A 6 -6.65 16.47 9.26
N LYS A 7 -6.78 16.56 7.94
CA LYS A 7 -7.19 15.43 7.10
C LYS A 7 -6.24 14.26 7.22
N ALA A 8 -4.94 14.52 7.12
CA ALA A 8 -3.91 13.49 7.22
C ALA A 8 -3.93 12.81 8.60
N THR A 9 -4.10 13.57 9.69
CA THR A 9 -4.22 13.01 11.04
C THR A 9 -5.45 12.11 11.18
N ILE A 10 -6.62 12.57 10.73
CA ILE A 10 -7.85 11.75 10.78
C ILE A 10 -7.67 10.48 9.96
N PHE A 11 -7.12 10.59 8.75
CA PHE A 11 -6.82 9.45 7.89
C PHE A 11 -5.90 8.43 8.57
N LEU A 12 -4.80 8.88 9.17
CA LEU A 12 -3.86 8.01 9.87
C LEU A 12 -4.54 7.32 11.06
N CYS A 13 -5.22 8.08 11.91
CA CYS A 13 -5.90 7.52 13.09
C CYS A 13 -6.93 6.45 12.68
N LEU A 14 -7.77 6.73 11.67
CA LEU A 14 -8.76 5.77 11.20
C LEU A 14 -8.12 4.53 10.55
N THR A 15 -7.07 4.71 9.76
CA THR A 15 -6.36 3.60 9.09
C THR A 15 -5.72 2.67 10.09
N PHE A 16 -4.98 3.20 11.06
CA PHE A 16 -4.38 2.38 12.11
C PHE A 16 -5.44 1.69 12.96
N LEU A 17 -6.47 2.42 13.40
CA LEU A 17 -7.54 1.85 14.20
C LEU A 17 -8.24 0.71 13.47
N ALA A 18 -8.63 0.92 12.20
CA ALA A 18 -9.31 -0.09 11.40
C ALA A 18 -8.43 -1.34 11.19
N ASN A 19 -7.15 -1.15 10.88
CA ASN A 19 -6.21 -2.25 10.67
C ASN A 19 -6.00 -3.10 11.93
N TYR A 20 -5.67 -2.45 13.05
CA TYR A 20 -5.47 -3.16 14.31
C TYR A 20 -6.75 -3.84 14.77
N LEU A 21 -7.89 -3.13 14.70
CA LEU A 21 -9.18 -3.70 15.07
C LEU A 21 -9.52 -4.93 14.22
N MET A 22 -9.30 -4.87 12.91
CA MET A 22 -9.60 -5.98 12.01
C MET A 22 -8.77 -7.22 12.33
N VAL A 23 -7.46 -7.07 12.53
CA VAL A 23 -6.58 -8.20 12.89
C VAL A 23 -6.90 -8.73 14.29
N THR A 24 -7.12 -7.84 15.26
CA THR A 24 -7.49 -8.24 16.62
C THR A 24 -8.81 -9.00 16.64
N LEU A 25 -9.84 -8.52 15.94
CA LEU A 25 -11.11 -9.22 15.82
C LEU A 25 -10.96 -10.58 15.13
N TYR A 26 -10.17 -10.64 14.05
CA TYR A 26 -9.90 -11.90 13.36
C TYR A 26 -9.31 -12.94 14.31
N LEU A 27 -8.26 -12.58 15.06
CA LEU A 27 -7.62 -13.49 16.00
C LEU A 27 -8.52 -13.82 17.19
N TYR A 28 -9.24 -12.84 17.74
CA TYR A 28 -10.15 -13.04 18.87
C TYR A 28 -11.30 -14.00 18.53
N LEU A 29 -11.80 -13.97 17.29
CA LEU A 29 -12.82 -14.89 16.79
C LEU A 29 -12.27 -16.26 16.39
N GLY A 30 -11.02 -16.58 16.75
CA GLY A 30 -10.39 -17.87 16.48
C GLY A 30 -9.76 -17.98 15.09
N GLY A 31 -9.61 -16.87 14.37
CA GLY A 31 -8.84 -16.80 13.14
C GLY A 31 -7.39 -17.25 13.34
N LYS A 32 -6.87 -17.98 12.36
CA LYS A 32 -5.52 -18.57 12.42
C LYS A 32 -4.71 -18.08 11.22
N TRP A 33 -3.41 -17.90 11.43
CA TRP A 33 -2.47 -17.60 10.34
C TRP A 33 -2.17 -18.85 9.48
N VAL A 34 -3.23 -19.45 8.93
CA VAL A 34 -3.16 -20.53 7.95
C VAL A 34 -4.04 -20.20 6.74
N MET A 35 -3.68 -20.77 5.60
CA MET A 35 -4.47 -20.65 4.38
C MET A 35 -5.79 -21.42 4.51
N PRO A 36 -6.90 -20.95 3.89
CA PRO A 36 -7.02 -19.74 3.07
C PRO A 36 -7.34 -18.46 3.86
N GLY A 37 -7.63 -18.57 5.16
CA GLY A 37 -8.07 -17.42 5.98
C GLY A 37 -7.06 -16.28 6.01
N THR A 38 -5.76 -16.61 6.07
CA THR A 38 -4.64 -15.67 5.98
C THR A 38 -4.67 -14.82 4.71
N LEU A 39 -4.98 -15.43 3.56
CA LEU A 39 -5.03 -14.71 2.29
C LEU A 39 -6.17 -13.68 2.30
N ILE A 40 -7.36 -14.11 2.74
CA ILE A 40 -8.55 -13.25 2.77
C ILE A 40 -8.33 -12.05 3.67
N ILE A 41 -7.84 -12.27 4.91
CA ILE A 41 -7.62 -11.18 5.85
C ILE A 41 -6.51 -10.24 5.39
N SER A 42 -5.45 -10.75 4.76
CA SER A 42 -4.34 -9.93 4.26
C SER A 42 -4.79 -9.05 3.09
N ILE A 43 -5.58 -9.59 2.15
CA ILE A 43 -6.15 -8.80 1.05
C ILE A 43 -7.05 -7.70 1.62
N ALA A 44 -7.95 -8.04 2.55
CA ALA A 44 -8.80 -7.05 3.20
C ALA A 44 -7.97 -5.95 3.89
N TYR A 45 -6.90 -6.33 4.60
CA TYR A 45 -5.99 -5.43 5.31
C TYR A 45 -5.31 -4.44 4.35
N MET A 46 -4.85 -4.93 3.19
CA MET A 46 -4.20 -4.09 2.18
C MET A 46 -5.12 -3.00 1.61
N PHE A 47 -6.44 -3.23 1.56
CA PHE A 47 -7.39 -2.25 1.06
C PHE A 47 -7.82 -1.20 2.10
N VAL A 48 -7.55 -1.40 3.39
CA VAL A 48 -7.98 -0.49 4.45
C VAL A 48 -7.53 0.96 4.23
N PRO A 49 -6.26 1.28 3.85
CA PRO A 49 -5.86 2.66 3.60
C PRO A 49 -6.65 3.30 2.45
N MET A 50 -6.92 2.56 1.37
CA MET A 50 -7.73 3.06 0.26
C MET A 50 -9.15 3.40 0.74
N ILE A 51 -9.78 2.48 1.50
CA ILE A 51 -11.14 2.69 2.02
C ILE A 51 -11.16 3.89 2.96
N MET A 52 -10.19 4.01 3.88
CA MET A 52 -10.12 5.13 4.82
C MET A 52 -9.87 6.47 4.12
N ALA A 53 -9.06 6.51 3.06
CA ALA A 53 -8.89 7.70 2.25
C ALA A 53 -10.22 8.15 1.61
N ILE A 54 -11.00 7.20 1.08
CA ILE A 54 -12.33 7.46 0.52
C ILE A 54 -13.30 7.93 1.62
N VAL A 55 -13.31 7.29 2.79
CA VAL A 55 -14.15 7.65 3.93
C VAL A 55 -13.86 9.08 4.38
N VAL A 56 -12.59 9.42 4.61
CA VAL A 56 -12.20 10.77 5.03
C VAL A 56 -12.60 11.78 3.97
N GLN A 57 -12.20 11.57 2.72
CA GLN A 57 -12.41 12.56 1.66
C GLN A 57 -13.90 12.73 1.30
N LYS A 58 -14.62 11.63 1.06
CA LYS A 58 -16.00 11.64 0.57
C LYS A 58 -17.05 11.71 1.67
N LEU A 59 -16.86 11.02 2.80
CA LEU A 59 -17.89 10.92 3.84
C LEU A 59 -17.71 11.99 4.93
N ILE A 60 -16.49 12.19 5.42
CA ILE A 60 -16.22 13.17 6.50
C ILE A 60 -16.16 14.58 5.94
N TYR A 61 -15.33 14.81 4.92
CA TYR A 61 -15.11 16.15 4.36
C TYR A 61 -16.04 16.49 3.20
N LYS A 62 -16.79 15.51 2.65
CA LYS A 62 -17.76 15.70 1.56
C LYS A 62 -17.17 16.39 0.32
N GLU A 63 -15.90 16.12 0.04
CA GLU A 63 -15.18 16.69 -1.09
C GLU A 63 -15.10 15.68 -2.26
N PRO A 64 -14.87 16.16 -3.50
CA PRO A 64 -14.66 15.28 -4.64
C PRO A 64 -13.43 14.38 -4.43
N LEU A 65 -13.49 13.17 -4.98
CA LEU A 65 -12.40 12.18 -4.90
C LEU A 65 -11.35 12.39 -5.99
N LYS A 66 -11.76 12.68 -7.22
CA LYS A 66 -10.90 12.56 -8.40
C LYS A 66 -9.71 13.52 -8.38
N GLU A 67 -9.98 14.81 -8.18
CA GLU A 67 -8.94 15.84 -8.24
C GLU A 67 -7.99 15.77 -7.05
N PRO A 68 -8.46 15.69 -5.78
CA PRO A 68 -7.56 15.70 -4.63
C PRO A 68 -6.74 14.42 -4.48
N LEU A 69 -7.23 13.29 -5.01
CA LEU A 69 -6.50 12.01 -5.00
C LEU A 69 -5.67 11.79 -6.29
N GLY A 70 -5.64 12.76 -7.22
CA GLY A 70 -4.86 12.65 -8.45
C GLY A 70 -5.28 11.51 -9.38
N ILE A 71 -6.55 11.09 -9.33
CA ILE A 71 -7.06 9.97 -10.13
C ILE A 71 -7.19 10.44 -11.59
N SER A 72 -6.28 9.95 -12.44
CA SER A 72 -6.30 10.23 -13.88
C SER A 72 -6.00 8.96 -14.69
N PHE A 73 -6.77 8.73 -15.75
CA PHE A 73 -6.57 7.60 -16.68
C PHE A 73 -5.80 8.00 -17.94
N LYS A 74 -4.96 9.04 -17.83
CA LYS A 74 -4.15 9.52 -18.95
C LYS A 74 -2.79 8.83 -18.92
N LEU A 75 -2.57 7.90 -19.84
CA LEU A 75 -1.25 7.29 -20.01
C LEU A 75 -0.25 8.40 -20.37
N ASN A 76 0.85 8.47 -19.64
CA ASN A 76 1.91 9.46 -19.84
C ASN A 76 3.27 8.77 -19.77
N ARG A 77 4.35 9.51 -20.07
CA ARG A 77 5.71 8.95 -20.04
C ARG A 77 6.11 8.39 -18.67
N TRP A 78 5.53 8.89 -17.58
CA TRP A 78 5.78 8.37 -16.23
C TRP A 78 5.21 6.97 -16.00
N PHE A 79 4.20 6.53 -16.76
CA PHE A 79 3.76 5.14 -16.72
C PHE A 79 4.88 4.19 -17.14
N LEU A 80 5.59 4.50 -18.22
CA LEU A 80 6.74 3.69 -18.68
C LEU A 80 7.85 3.69 -17.63
N VAL A 81 8.17 4.85 -17.06
CA VAL A 81 9.18 4.96 -16.00
C VAL A 81 8.79 4.13 -14.78
N ALA A 82 7.56 4.27 -14.28
CA ALA A 82 7.08 3.53 -13.12
C ALA A 82 7.05 2.02 -13.35
N TRP A 83 6.84 1.57 -14.59
CA TRP A 83 6.80 0.16 -14.95
C TRP A 83 8.20 -0.45 -15.12
N LEU A 84 9.16 0.31 -15.69
CA LEU A 84 10.53 -0.16 -15.93
C LEU A 84 11.45 0.04 -14.74
N LEU A 85 11.18 1.01 -13.87
CA LEU A 85 12.05 1.34 -12.73
C LEU A 85 12.26 0.15 -11.77
N PRO A 86 11.25 -0.64 -11.35
CA PRO A 86 11.49 -1.76 -10.45
C PRO A 86 12.36 -2.87 -11.07
N PRO A 87 12.11 -3.36 -12.31
CA PRO A 87 13.03 -4.29 -12.97
C PRO A 87 14.44 -3.72 -13.13
N LEU A 88 14.58 -2.44 -13.51
CA LEU A 88 15.89 -1.80 -13.65
C LEU A 88 16.64 -1.74 -12.32
N ILE A 89 15.96 -1.40 -11.22
CA ILE A 89 16.55 -1.41 -9.87
C ILE A 89 16.94 -2.83 -9.47
N ALA A 90 16.12 -3.84 -9.77
CA ALA A 90 16.44 -5.23 -9.48
C ALA A 90 17.70 -5.69 -10.22
N LEU A 91 17.81 -5.37 -11.51
CA LEU A 91 18.99 -5.66 -12.33
C LEU A 91 20.23 -4.89 -11.85
N ALA A 92 20.08 -3.62 -11.49
CA ALA A 92 21.17 -2.83 -10.91
C ALA A 92 21.64 -3.43 -9.58
N THR A 93 20.71 -3.87 -8.73
CA THR A 93 20.99 -4.51 -7.44
C THR A 93 21.75 -5.83 -7.65
N LEU A 94 21.34 -6.63 -8.64
CA LEU A 94 22.06 -7.84 -9.04
C LEU A 94 23.49 -7.50 -9.52
N GLY A 95 23.61 -6.51 -10.40
CA GLY A 95 24.92 -6.05 -10.91
C GLY A 95 25.86 -5.60 -9.80
N VAL A 96 25.39 -4.80 -8.84
CA VAL A 96 26.17 -4.38 -7.67
C VAL A 96 26.55 -5.58 -6.80
N SER A 97 25.63 -6.52 -6.59
CA SER A 97 25.88 -7.72 -5.78
C SER A 97 27.01 -8.57 -6.34
N LEU A 98 27.10 -8.72 -7.66
CA LEU A 98 28.16 -9.50 -8.31
C LEU A 98 29.55 -8.86 -8.26
N LEU A 99 29.64 -7.57 -7.94
CA LEU A 99 30.92 -6.91 -7.69
C LEU A 99 31.46 -7.22 -6.27
N LEU A 100 30.63 -7.79 -5.39
CA LEU A 100 31.05 -8.16 -4.04
C LEU A 100 31.78 -9.52 -4.05
N PRO A 101 32.89 -9.65 -3.31
CA PRO A 101 33.65 -10.89 -3.27
C PRO A 101 32.82 -12.03 -2.66
N GLY A 102 32.85 -13.19 -3.29
CA GLY A 102 32.13 -14.39 -2.84
C GLY A 102 30.66 -14.45 -3.23
N VAL A 103 30.16 -13.51 -4.04
CA VAL A 103 28.80 -13.56 -4.61
C VAL A 103 28.86 -14.06 -6.05
N GLU A 104 28.13 -15.14 -6.33
CA GLU A 104 28.02 -15.73 -7.67
C GLU A 104 26.56 -15.82 -8.10
N PHE A 105 26.31 -15.63 -9.40
CA PHE A 105 24.99 -15.83 -9.98
C PHE A 105 24.76 -17.33 -10.23
N SER A 106 23.75 -17.91 -9.58
CA SER A 106 23.32 -19.30 -9.79
C SER A 106 22.00 -19.32 -10.59
N PRO A 107 21.99 -19.72 -11.87
CA PRO A 107 20.83 -19.66 -12.75
C PRO A 107 19.74 -20.72 -12.50
N GLN A 108 19.66 -21.31 -11.30
CA GLN A 108 18.81 -22.47 -10.97
C GLN A 108 17.40 -22.37 -11.54
#